data_AF-A0A947YXQ7-F1
#
_entry.id   AF-A0A947YXQ7-F1
#
_cell.length_a   1.000
_cell.length_b   1.000
_cell.length_c   1.000
_cell.angle_alpha   90.00
_cell.angle_beta   90.00
_cell.angle_gamma   90.00
#
_symmetry.space_group_name_H-M   'P 1'
#
loop_
_entity.id
_entity.type
_entity.pdbx_description
1 polymer ?
#
loop_
_entity_poly.entity_id
_entity_poly.type
_entity_poly.pdbx_seq_one_letter_code
_entity_poly.pdbx_strand_id
1 'polypeptide(L)'
;MPPAVALIIVFIFIFGSIGLYVFSFSLDKDRIRDYITTRGGKVIETNWAPFGPGWFGEKSDRIHQVIYIDAEGNKHDAYCKTSLFTGVYFTEDKIIVPATPKTTSISESPDEAEKSVENEKTDQVDSAESGKTSEELLKENERLKEEINRLKNLKDTN
;
A
#
# COMPACT_ATOMS: atom_id res chain seq x y z
N MET A 1 -47.44 13.59 -10.20
CA MET A 1 -46.82 13.28 -8.90
C MET A 1 -46.87 14.55 -8.04
N PRO A 2 -47.28 14.50 -6.77
CA PRO A 2 -47.27 15.69 -5.92
C PRO A 2 -45.83 16.21 -5.75
N PRO A 3 -45.58 17.52 -5.75
CA PRO A 3 -44.24 18.09 -5.58
C PRO A 3 -43.59 17.63 -4.26
N ALA A 4 -44.39 17.40 -3.21
CA ALA A 4 -43.93 16.83 -1.95
C ALA A 4 -43.34 15.42 -2.11
N VAL A 5 -43.92 14.57 -2.97
CA VAL A 5 -43.41 13.21 -3.22
C VAL A 5 -42.07 13.27 -3.95
N ALA A 6 -41.92 14.19 -4.91
CA ALA A 6 -40.66 14.39 -5.61
C ALA A 6 -39.53 14.84 -4.64
N LEU A 7 -39.83 15.76 -3.72
CA LEU A 7 -38.86 16.21 -2.72
C LEU A 7 -38.44 15.08 -1.76
N ILE A 8 -39.38 14.26 -1.30
CA ILE A 8 -39.09 13.10 -0.44
C ILE A 8 -38.15 12.13 -1.15
N ILE A 9 -38.41 11.82 -2.42
CA ILE A 9 -37.55 10.94 -3.22
C ILE A 9 -36.14 11.52 -3.33
N VAL A 10 -36.00 12.81 -3.64
CA VAL A 10 -34.70 13.49 -3.71
C VAL A 10 -33.94 13.41 -2.39
N PHE A 11 -34.62 13.67 -1.26
CA PHE A 11 -33.99 13.53 0.06
C PHE A 11 -33.54 12.10 0.35
N ILE A 12 -34.34 11.09 0.01
CA ILE A 12 -33.96 9.68 0.17
C ILE A 12 -32.70 9.36 -0.64
N PHE A 13 -32.60 9.83 -1.89
CA PHE A 13 -31.40 9.62 -2.69
C PHE A 13 -30.18 10.35 -2.13
N ILE A 14 -30.34 11.59 -1.65
CA ILE A 14 -29.26 12.35 -1.05
C ILE A 14 -28.75 11.67 0.22
N PHE A 15 -29.64 11.41 1.19
CA PHE A 15 -29.23 10.78 2.45
C PHE A 15 -28.80 9.33 2.26
N GLY A 16 -29.44 8.59 1.36
CA GLY A 16 -29.07 7.22 1.04
C GLY A 16 -27.68 7.13 0.40
N SER A 17 -27.36 8.02 -0.54
CA SER A 17 -26.02 8.06 -1.16
C SER A 17 -24.93 8.49 -0.18
N ILE A 18 -25.20 9.46 0.70
CA ILE A 18 -24.28 9.85 1.77
C ILE A 18 -24.03 8.67 2.72
N GLY A 19 -25.09 7.96 3.13
CA GLY A 19 -24.97 6.78 3.97
C GLY A 19 -24.12 5.69 3.32
N LEU A 20 -24.38 5.38 2.04
CA LEU A 20 -23.60 4.42 1.27
C LEU A 20 -22.12 4.84 1.14
N TYR A 21 -21.89 6.14 0.95
CA TYR A 21 -20.55 6.71 0.83
C TYR A 21 -19.75 6.56 2.14
N VAL A 22 -20.34 6.97 3.27
CA VAL A 22 -19.70 6.85 4.60
C VAL A 22 -19.45 5.39 4.94
N PHE A 23 -20.40 4.51 4.66
CA PHE A 23 -20.24 3.08 4.89
C PHE A 23 -19.10 2.49 4.06
N SER A 24 -19.03 2.84 2.77
CA SER A 24 -17.93 2.42 1.89
C SER A 24 -16.57 2.91 2.38
N PHE A 25 -16.51 4.14 2.89
CA PHE A 25 -15.29 4.72 3.45
C PHE A 25 -14.81 3.98 4.72
N SER A 26 -15.74 3.52 5.56
CA SER A 26 -15.39 2.72 6.74
C SER A 26 -14.77 1.38 6.35
N LEU A 27 -15.37 0.68 5.38
CA LEU A 27 -14.87 -0.61 4.91
C LEU A 27 -13.45 -0.51 4.31
N ASP A 28 -13.15 0.59 3.62
CA ASP A 28 -11.82 0.81 3.08
C ASP A 28 -10.79 0.99 4.20
N LYS A 29 -11.12 1.75 5.25
CA LYS A 29 -10.23 1.96 6.39
C LYS A 29 -9.90 0.66 7.10
N ASP A 30 -10.88 -0.21 7.28
CA ASP A 30 -10.67 -1.52 7.93
C ASP A 30 -9.74 -2.39 7.09
N ARG A 31 -9.92 -2.43 5.76
CA ARG A 31 -9.03 -3.17 4.85
C ARG A 31 -7.59 -2.64 4.86
N ILE A 32 -7.42 -1.31 4.83
CA ILE A 32 -6.10 -0.67 4.91
C ILE A 32 -5.43 -1.01 6.24
N ARG A 33 -6.19 -0.93 7.34
CA ARG A 33 -5.71 -1.27 8.67
C ARG A 33 -5.29 -2.72 8.77
N ASP A 34 -6.12 -3.65 8.30
CA ASP A 34 -5.82 -5.07 8.32
C ASP A 34 -4.56 -5.37 7.50
N TYR A 35 -4.43 -4.77 6.31
CA TYR A 35 -3.24 -4.92 5.46
C TYR A 35 -1.95 -4.45 6.16
N ILE A 36 -1.99 -3.30 6.83
CA ILE A 36 -0.81 -2.75 7.51
C ILE A 36 -0.50 -3.52 8.79
N THR A 37 -1.51 -3.89 9.57
CA THR A 37 -1.33 -4.59 10.85
C THR A 37 -0.88 -6.03 10.68
N THR A 38 -1.34 -6.73 9.64
CA THR A 38 -0.85 -8.08 9.29
C THR A 38 0.64 -8.09 8.93
N ARG A 39 1.21 -6.94 8.54
CA ARG A 39 2.64 -6.73 8.28
C ARG A 39 3.43 -6.20 9.49
N GLY A 40 2.81 -6.18 10.67
CA GLY A 40 3.43 -5.67 11.90
C GLY A 40 3.42 -4.14 12.03
N GLY A 41 2.77 -3.43 11.10
CA GLY A 41 2.67 -1.98 11.12
C GLY A 41 1.45 -1.46 11.88
N LYS A 42 1.33 -0.13 11.96
CA LYS A 42 0.20 0.57 12.58
C LYS A 42 -0.22 1.79 11.77
N VAL A 43 -1.50 1.86 11.42
CA VAL A 43 -2.09 3.06 10.79
C VAL A 43 -2.15 4.21 11.80
N ILE A 44 -1.65 5.37 11.39
CA ILE A 44 -1.74 6.62 12.14
C ILE A 44 -2.89 7.48 11.60
N GLU A 45 -2.95 7.63 10.27
CA GLU A 45 -3.92 8.50 9.63
C GLU A 45 -4.34 7.94 8.27
N THR A 46 -5.59 8.22 7.88
CA THR A 46 -6.13 7.83 6.57
C THR A 46 -7.04 8.93 6.07
N ASN A 47 -6.63 9.57 4.97
CA ASN A 47 -7.33 10.67 4.34
C ASN A 47 -7.78 10.27 2.93
N TRP A 48 -8.98 10.67 2.56
CA TRP A 48 -9.47 10.43 1.20
C TRP A 48 -8.78 11.36 0.21
N ALA A 49 -8.24 10.82 -0.88
CA ALA A 49 -7.47 11.55 -1.88
C ALA A 49 -8.06 11.31 -3.29
N PRO A 50 -9.22 11.92 -3.64
CA PRO A 50 -9.92 11.63 -4.90
C PRO A 50 -9.13 11.95 -6.17
N PHE A 51 -8.07 12.76 -6.06
CA PHE A 51 -7.17 13.12 -7.16
C PHE A 51 -5.74 12.61 -6.92
N GLY A 52 -5.59 11.52 -6.16
CA GLY A 52 -4.30 10.90 -5.93
C GLY A 52 -3.70 10.24 -7.20
N PRO A 53 -2.48 9.71 -7.09
CA PRO A 53 -1.77 9.12 -8.22
C PRO A 53 -2.59 8.03 -8.92
N GLY A 54 -2.75 8.17 -10.25
CA GLY A 54 -3.49 7.22 -11.06
C GLY A 54 -5.02 7.30 -10.94
N TRP A 55 -5.58 8.46 -10.56
CA TRP A 55 -7.03 8.73 -10.57
C TRP A 55 -7.68 8.68 -11.97
N PHE A 56 -6.88 8.83 -13.04
CA PHE A 56 -7.35 8.80 -14.42
C PHE A 56 -7.18 7.41 -15.03
N GLY A 57 -8.20 6.55 -14.97
CA GLY A 57 -8.21 5.29 -15.74
C GLY A 57 -8.97 4.11 -15.13
N GLU A 58 -9.12 4.04 -13.80
CA GLU A 58 -9.83 2.94 -13.13
C GLU A 58 -11.16 3.42 -12.55
N LYS A 59 -12.28 2.85 -13.03
CA LYS A 59 -13.65 3.29 -12.71
C LYS A 59 -14.12 2.99 -11.27
N SER A 60 -13.34 2.28 -10.47
CA SER A 60 -13.77 1.80 -9.15
C SER A 60 -12.77 2.00 -8.01
N ASP A 61 -11.58 2.53 -8.31
CA ASP A 61 -10.51 2.56 -7.33
C ASP A 61 -10.61 3.82 -6.47
N ARG A 62 -10.81 3.62 -5.18
CA ARG A 62 -10.82 4.69 -4.19
C ARG A 62 -9.39 4.89 -3.69
N ILE A 63 -8.90 6.11 -3.83
CA ILE A 63 -7.53 6.46 -3.47
C ILE A 63 -7.56 7.17 -2.11
N HIS A 64 -6.71 6.69 -1.21
CA HIS A 64 -6.52 7.22 0.13
C HIS A 64 -5.05 7.57 0.32
N GLN A 65 -4.76 8.67 0.98
CA GLN A 65 -3.43 8.93 1.52
C GLN A 65 -3.38 8.35 2.93
N VAL A 66 -2.36 7.54 3.21
CA VAL A 66 -2.22 6.80 4.46
C VAL A 66 -0.88 7.12 5.07
N ILE A 67 -0.92 7.46 6.36
CA ILE A 67 0.28 7.58 7.19
C ILE A 67 0.30 6.40 8.13
N TYR A 68 1.38 5.63 8.11
CA TYR A 68 1.54 4.46 8.97
C TYR A 68 2.96 4.30 9.50
N ILE A 69 3.11 3.48 10.53
CA ILE A 69 4.40 3.04 11.05
C ILE A 69 4.59 1.59 10.61
N ASP A 70 5.74 1.24 10.05
CA ASP A 70 6.07 -0.13 9.67
C ASP A 70 6.55 -0.97 10.89
N ALA A 71 6.93 -2.23 10.66
CA ALA A 71 7.44 -3.09 11.72
C ALA A 71 8.81 -2.65 12.26
N GLU A 72 9.58 -1.89 11.48
CA GLU A 72 10.90 -1.37 11.84
C GLU A 72 10.81 -0.06 12.65
N GLY A 73 9.63 0.57 12.69
CA GLY A 73 9.37 1.83 13.37
C GLY A 73 9.52 3.05 12.46
N ASN A 74 9.71 2.88 11.16
CA ASN A 74 9.72 3.97 10.19
C ASN A 74 8.30 4.49 9.99
N LYS A 75 8.16 5.80 9.88
CA LYS A 75 6.89 6.45 9.52
C LYS A 75 6.85 6.66 8.01
N HIS A 76 5.80 6.15 7.39
CA HIS A 76 5.54 6.21 5.95
C HIS A 76 4.42 7.19 5.64
N ASP A 77 4.51 7.84 4.48
CA ASP A 77 3.42 8.54 3.79
C ASP A 77 3.27 7.90 2.42
N ALA A 78 2.12 7.28 2.16
CA ALA A 78 1.87 6.53 0.95
C ALA A 78 0.45 6.74 0.44
N TYR A 79 0.25 6.58 -0.87
CA TYR A 79 -1.08 6.49 -1.45
C TYR A 79 -1.51 5.03 -1.54
N CYS A 80 -2.71 4.76 -1.08
CA CYS A 80 -3.32 3.45 -1.07
C CYS A 80 -4.55 3.46 -1.98
N LYS A 81 -4.59 2.53 -2.93
CA LYS A 81 -5.78 2.23 -3.73
C LYS A 81 -6.51 1.05 -3.12
N THR A 82 -7.80 1.23 -2.87
CA THR A 82 -8.69 0.16 -2.44
C THR A 82 -9.66 -0.17 -3.57
N SER A 83 -9.59 -1.41 -4.05
CA SER A 83 -10.53 -1.94 -5.04
C SER A 83 -11.25 -3.15 -4.47
N LEU A 84 -12.53 -3.31 -4.80
CA LEU A 84 -13.32 -4.46 -4.35
C LEU A 84 -12.85 -5.79 -4.94
N PHE A 85 -12.13 -5.77 -6.07
CA PHE A 85 -11.67 -6.97 -6.78
C PHE A 85 -10.17 -7.24 -6.65
N THR A 86 -9.33 -6.19 -6.58
CA THR A 86 -7.86 -6.33 -6.59
C THR A 86 -7.21 -6.12 -5.23
N GLY A 87 -7.98 -5.73 -4.20
CA GLY A 87 -7.49 -5.58 -2.83
C GLY A 87 -6.94 -4.20 -2.52
N VAL A 88 -5.81 -4.16 -1.80
CA VAL A 88 -5.17 -2.95 -1.27
C VAL A 88 -3.79 -2.81 -1.90
N TYR A 89 -3.55 -1.73 -2.62
CA TYR A 89 -2.29 -1.48 -3.32
C TYR A 89 -1.67 -0.15 -2.92
N PHE A 90 -0.39 -0.16 -2.55
CA PHE A 90 0.34 1.04 -2.13
C PHE A 90 1.19 1.58 -3.30
N THR A 91 1.21 2.91 -3.41
CA THR A 91 1.96 3.67 -4.41
C THR A 91 2.62 4.87 -3.75
N GLU A 92 3.77 5.28 -4.29
CA GLU A 92 4.55 6.42 -3.79
C GLU A 92 4.83 6.33 -2.28
N ASP A 93 5.17 5.12 -1.82
CA ASP A 93 5.55 4.90 -0.43
C ASP A 93 6.91 5.55 -0.14
N LYS A 94 6.90 6.53 0.77
CA LYS A 94 8.09 7.26 1.19
C LYS A 94 8.18 7.28 2.72
N ILE A 95 9.38 7.00 3.22
CA ILE A 95 9.70 7.18 4.63
C ILE A 95 9.81 8.68 4.91
N ILE A 96 8.88 9.20 5.71
CA ILE A 96 8.87 10.61 6.13
C ILE A 96 9.62 10.84 7.44
N VAL A 97 9.71 9.81 8.29
CA VAL A 97 10.51 9.83 9.52
C VAL A 97 11.13 8.45 9.66
N PRO A 98 12.46 8.30 9.56
CA PRO A 98 13.10 7.01 9.81
C PRO A 98 12.94 6.63 11.28
N ALA A 99 12.89 5.33 11.55
CA ALA A 99 12.95 4.82 12.91
C ALA A 99 14.17 5.44 13.58
N THR A 100 13.97 6.15 14.69
CA THR A 100 15.10 6.53 15.51
C THR A 100 15.70 5.23 15.99
N PRO A 101 16.99 4.94 15.75
CA PRO A 101 17.60 3.78 16.38
C PRO A 101 17.31 3.97 17.86
N LYS A 102 16.68 2.97 18.49
CA LYS A 102 16.70 2.86 19.93
C LYS A 102 18.17 2.81 20.28
N THR A 103 18.77 3.97 20.56
CA THR A 103 19.98 4.05 21.35
C THR A 103 19.53 3.43 22.65
N THR A 104 19.82 2.13 22.77
CA THR A 104 19.98 1.46 24.05
C THR A 104 20.80 2.44 24.87
N SER A 105 20.12 3.14 25.77
CA SER A 105 20.77 3.81 26.87
C SER A 105 21.35 2.69 27.71
N ILE A 106 22.51 2.19 27.28
CA ILE A 106 23.46 1.51 28.14
C ILE A 106 23.82 2.61 29.13
N SER A 107 23.13 2.62 30.28
CA SER A 107 23.65 3.25 31.47
C SER A 107 24.99 2.57 31.74
N GLU A 108 26.08 3.30 31.47
CA GLU A 108 27.42 2.95 31.91
C GLU A 108 27.37 2.78 33.45
N SER A 109 27.30 1.53 33.89
CA SER A 109 27.86 1.11 35.18
C SER A 109 29.13 0.35 34.81
N PRO A 110 30.32 0.83 35.19
CA PRO A 110 31.56 0.17 34.86
C PRO A 110 31.75 -0.99 35.84
N ASP A 111 31.64 -2.23 35.39
CA ASP A 111 32.45 -3.35 35.87
C ASP A 111 32.21 -4.64 35.07
N GLU A 112 33.32 -5.28 34.73
CA GLU A 112 33.50 -6.68 34.29
C GLU A 112 33.02 -7.06 32.86
N ALA A 113 33.91 -7.05 31.87
CA ALA A 113 34.91 -8.09 31.54
C ALA A 113 34.40 -9.14 30.53
N GLU A 114 34.85 -8.95 29.29
CA GLU A 114 35.31 -9.96 28.33
C GLU A 114 34.64 -11.34 28.28
N LYS A 115 33.93 -11.62 27.17
CA LYS A 115 34.38 -12.68 26.25
C LYS A 115 33.85 -12.52 24.84
N SER A 116 34.82 -12.58 23.92
CA SER A 116 34.73 -12.64 22.47
C SER A 116 33.78 -13.71 21.93
N VAL A 117 33.22 -13.47 20.73
CA VAL A 117 33.52 -14.20 19.48
C VAL A 117 32.57 -13.69 18.37
N GLU A 118 33.14 -12.87 17.48
CA GLU A 118 33.10 -12.99 16.02
C GLU A 118 32.06 -13.95 15.40
N ASN A 119 31.08 -13.42 14.66
CA ASN A 119 30.83 -13.92 13.31
C ASN A 119 30.02 -12.95 12.45
N GLU A 120 30.73 -12.41 11.48
CA GLU A 120 30.24 -11.92 10.20
C GLU A 120 29.57 -13.07 9.43
N LYS A 121 28.28 -12.93 9.09
CA LYS A 121 27.78 -13.37 7.79
C LYS A 121 26.39 -12.81 7.48
N THR A 122 26.37 -11.99 6.43
CA THR A 122 25.42 -12.04 5.31
C THR A 122 24.65 -13.35 5.22
N ASP A 123 23.33 -13.31 5.06
CA ASP A 123 22.61 -14.06 4.03
C ASP A 123 21.10 -13.79 4.12
N GLN A 124 20.62 -13.09 3.10
CA GLN A 124 19.40 -13.34 2.33
C GLN A 124 18.40 -14.43 2.79
N VAL A 125 17.12 -14.02 2.71
CA VAL A 125 16.01 -14.67 1.98
C VAL A 125 14.93 -15.43 2.78
N ASP A 126 13.70 -15.26 2.26
CA ASP A 126 12.42 -15.99 2.44
C ASP A 126 11.44 -15.51 3.53
N SER A 127 10.14 -15.29 3.27
CA SER A 127 9.19 -15.87 2.29
C SER A 127 7.85 -15.07 2.38
N ALA A 128 6.88 -15.03 1.46
CA ALA A 128 6.61 -15.74 0.21
C ALA A 128 5.44 -15.06 -0.53
N GLU A 129 5.54 -14.86 -1.85
CA GLU A 129 4.40 -15.03 -2.77
C GLU A 129 4.90 -15.36 -4.20
N SER A 130 4.46 -16.51 -4.71
CA SER A 130 4.67 -17.06 -6.07
C SER A 130 6.10 -17.51 -6.44
N GLY A 131 6.38 -18.81 -6.23
CA GLY A 131 7.66 -19.46 -6.53
C GLY A 131 7.96 -19.61 -8.02
N LYS A 132 8.48 -18.57 -8.65
CA LYS A 132 9.31 -18.66 -9.85
C LYS A 132 10.76 -18.35 -9.47
N THR A 133 11.68 -19.24 -9.83
CA THR A 133 13.11 -19.07 -9.56
C THR A 133 13.62 -17.78 -10.22
N SER A 134 14.61 -17.08 -9.64
CA SER A 134 15.14 -15.82 -10.21
C SER A 134 15.56 -15.92 -11.68
N GLU A 135 16.00 -17.10 -12.12
CA GLU A 135 16.29 -17.39 -13.53
C GLU A 135 15.06 -17.42 -14.43
N GLU A 136 13.92 -17.90 -13.95
CA GLU A 136 12.67 -17.91 -14.70
C GLU A 136 12.12 -16.49 -14.86
N LEU A 137 12.22 -15.68 -13.82
CA LEU A 137 11.84 -14.26 -13.86
C LEU A 137 12.70 -13.48 -14.85
N LEU A 138 14.00 -13.81 -14.95
CA LEU A 138 14.90 -13.18 -15.90
C LEU A 138 14.54 -13.56 -17.34
N LYS A 139 14.28 -14.85 -17.59
CA LYS A 139 13.82 -15.35 -18.91
C LYS A 139 12.47 -14.77 -19.33
N GLU A 140 11.53 -14.63 -18.40
CA GLU A 140 10.21 -14.05 -18.67
C GLU A 140 10.32 -12.55 -19.01
N ASN A 141 11.18 -11.81 -18.31
CA ASN A 141 11.44 -10.40 -18.61
C ASN A 141 12.08 -10.21 -19.99
N GLU A 142 13.03 -11.06 -20.37
CA GLU A 142 13.63 -11.01 -21.70
C GLU A 142 12.61 -11.29 -22.79
N ARG A 143 11.79 -12.33 -22.62
CA ARG A 143 10.71 -12.67 -23.55
C ARG A 143 9.71 -11.53 -23.73
N LEU A 144 9.29 -10.90 -22.64
CA LEU A 144 8.34 -9.77 -22.68
C LEU A 144 8.94 -8.55 -23.40
N LYS A 145 10.23 -8.29 -23.22
CA LYS A 145 10.93 -7.20 -23.95
C LYS A 145 10.94 -7.45 -25.45
N GLU A 146 11.18 -8.68 -25.89
CA GLU A 146 11.12 -9.05 -27.31
C GLU A 146 9.72 -8.88 -27.89
N GLU A 147 8.68 -9.29 -27.15
CA GLU A 147 7.30 -9.19 -27.59
C GLU A 147 6.84 -7.72 -27.72
N ILE A 148 7.20 -6.87 -26.76
CA ILE A 148 6.97 -5.41 -26.85
C ILE A 148 7.66 -4.84 -28.08
N ASN A 149 8.90 -5.24 -28.36
CA ASN A 149 9.63 -4.74 -29.52
C ASN A 149 8.99 -5.18 -30.84
N ARG A 150 8.53 -6.44 -30.91
CA ARG A 150 7.79 -6.96 -32.06
C ARG A 150 6.48 -6.21 -32.30
N LEU A 151 5.72 -5.95 -31.24
CA LEU A 151 4.45 -5.21 -31.32
C LEU A 151 4.67 -3.75 -31.75
N LYS A 152 5.75 -3.11 -31.31
CA LYS A 152 6.13 -1.77 -31.79
C LYS A 152 6.38 -1.76 -33.28
N ASN A 153 7.22 -2.68 -33.78
CA ASN A 153 7.52 -2.76 -35.21
C ASN A 153 6.26 -3.05 -36.07
N LEU A 154 5.33 -3.89 -35.58
CA LEU A 154 4.06 -4.13 -36.27
C LEU A 154 3.15 -2.90 -36.33
N LYS A 155 3.21 -2.05 -35.30
CA LYS A 155 2.44 -0.79 -35.26
C LYS A 155 3.04 0.26 -36.18
N ASP A 156 4.35 0.27 -36.36
CA ASP A 156 5.05 1.23 -37.23
C ASP A 156 4.96 0.87 -38.72
N THR A 157 4.41 -0.31 -39.07
CA THR A 157 4.27 -0.80 -40.45
C THR A 157 2.83 -0.70 -41.00
N ASN A 158 1.86 -0.22 -40.21
CA ASN A 158 0.47 0.07 -40.62
C ASN A 158 0.19 1.57 -40.53
#